data_AF-A0A3M0DPZ5-F1
#
_entry.id   AF-A0A3M0DPZ5-F1
#
_cell.length_a   1.000
_cell.length_b   1.000
_cell.length_c   1.000
_cell.angle_alpha   90.00
_cell.angle_beta   90.00
_cell.angle_gamma   90.00
#
_symmetry.space_group_name_H-M   'P 1'
#
loop_
_entity.id
_entity.type
_entity.pdbx_description
1 polymer ?
#
loop_
_entity_poly.entity_id
_entity_poly.type
_entity_poly.pdbx_seq_one_letter_code
_entity_poly.pdbx_strand_id
1 'polypeptide(L)' 'MQNRTRAERVDGDIAETTEFDRYADYEDDGALVICDRRNARAWLKSDATTTVEP' A
#
# COMPACT_ATOMS: atom_id res chain seq x y z
N MET A 1 -28.45 -4.98 1.27
CA MET A 1 -27.37 -5.48 0.38
C MET A 1 -26.06 -5.33 1.14
N GLN A 2 -25.43 -6.42 1.57
CA GLN A 2 -24.15 -6.34 2.30
C GLN A 2 -22.99 -6.50 1.31
N ASN A 3 -22.22 -5.43 1.13
CA ASN A 3 -21.09 -5.39 0.21
C ASN A 3 -19.87 -6.03 0.91
N ARG A 4 -19.67 -7.34 0.73
CA ARG A 4 -18.56 -8.07 1.34
C ARG A 4 -17.29 -7.79 0.53
N THR A 5 -16.35 -7.03 1.09
CA THR A 5 -15.02 -6.83 0.53
C THR A 5 -14.32 -8.19 0.37
N ARG A 6 -14.08 -8.62 -0.86
CA ARG A 6 -13.27 -9.80 -1.17
C ARG A 6 -11.84 -9.34 -1.41
N ALA A 7 -10.95 -9.64 -0.48
CA ALA A 7 -9.52 -9.53 -0.71
C ALA A 7 -9.07 -10.73 -1.54
N GLU A 8 -8.71 -10.49 -2.80
CA GLU A 8 -8.08 -11.49 -3.66
C GLU A 8 -6.57 -11.29 -3.58
N ARG A 9 -5.86 -12.28 -3.05
CA ARG A 9 -4.39 -12.29 -3.06
C ARG A 9 -3.95 -12.74 -4.45
N VAL A 10 -3.26 -11.87 -5.16
CA VAL A 10 -2.55 -12.23 -6.38
C VAL A 10 -1.14 -12.60 -5.94
N ASP A 11 -0.93 -13.87 -5.65
CA ASP A 11 0.39 -14.42 -5.35
C ASP A 11 1.23 -14.38 -6.64
N GLY A 12 2.05 -13.34 -6.78
CA GLY A 12 3.12 -13.26 -7.78
C GLY A 12 4.45 -13.40 -7.08
N ASP A 13 5.31 -14.30 -7.60
CA ASP A 13 6.68 -14.55 -7.13
C ASP A 13 7.39 -13.26 -6.71
N ILE A 14 7.65 -13.17 -5.40
CA ILE A 14 8.15 -11.96 -4.76
C ILE A 14 9.67 -12.00 -4.83
N ALA A 15 10.26 -11.32 -5.83
CA ALA A 15 11.69 -11.08 -5.87
C ALA A 15 12.04 -10.02 -4.80
N GLU A 16 12.45 -10.50 -3.62
CA GLU A 16 12.53 -9.83 -2.30
C GLU A 16 13.41 -8.56 -2.18
N THR A 17 13.83 -7.91 -3.26
CA THR A 17 14.67 -6.68 -3.13
C THR A 17 14.34 -5.58 -4.13
N THR A 18 13.39 -5.78 -5.04
CA THR A 18 12.98 -4.76 -6.04
C THR A 18 11.48 -4.48 -6.06
N GLU A 19 10.70 -5.16 -5.21
CA GLU A 19 9.24 -5.04 -5.23
C GLU A 19 8.74 -3.70 -4.67
N PHE A 20 9.43 -3.11 -3.69
CA PHE A 20 8.95 -1.92 -2.99
C PHE A 20 9.24 -0.61 -3.74
N ASP A 21 10.23 -0.58 -4.63
CA ASP A 21 10.51 0.57 -5.52
C ASP A 21 9.34 0.92 -6.46
N ARG A 22 8.40 -0.03 -6.63
CA ARG A 22 7.18 0.20 -7.41
C ARG A 22 6.22 1.15 -6.70
N TYR A 23 6.35 1.32 -5.39
CA TYR A 23 5.50 2.18 -4.59
C TYR A 23 6.18 3.53 -4.36
N ALA A 24 5.37 4.56 -4.17
CA ALA A 24 5.81 5.84 -3.67
C ALA A 24 5.01 6.17 -2.41
N ASP A 25 5.66 6.76 -1.43
CA ASP A 25 5.04 7.29 -0.23
C ASP A 25 5.11 8.81 -0.19
N TYR A 26 4.08 9.43 0.39
CA TYR A 26 4.02 10.87 0.65
C TYR A 26 3.04 11.16 1.78
N GLU A 27 3.15 12.35 2.37
CA GLU A 27 2.22 12.83 3.39
C GLU A 27 1.12 13.70 2.75
N ASP A 28 -0.12 13.45 3.12
CA ASP A 28 -1.30 14.23 2.72
C ASP A 28 -2.21 14.47 3.93
N ASP A 29 -2.34 15.72 4.36
CA ASP A 29 -3.13 16.14 5.54
C ASP A 29 -2.71 15.41 6.84
N GLY A 30 -1.39 15.23 7.03
CA GLY A 30 -0.82 14.57 8.21
C GLY A 30 -0.99 13.04 8.24
N ALA A 31 -1.50 12.45 7.16
CA ALA A 31 -1.61 11.01 7.00
C ALA A 31 -0.61 10.50 5.96
N LEU A 32 -0.10 9.29 6.19
CA LEU A 32 0.82 8.62 5.27
C LEU A 32 0.02 7.98 4.13
N VAL A 33 0.39 8.27 2.90
CA VAL A 33 -0.17 7.64 1.70
C VAL A 33 0.90 6.80 1.02
N ILE A 34 0.54 5.57 0.64
CA ILE A 34 1.36 4.70 -0.20
C ILE A 34 0.59 4.43 -1.48
N CYS A 35 1.21 4.68 -2.64
CA CYS A 35 0.60 4.47 -3.95
C CYS A 35 1.46 3.61 -4.88
N ASP A 36 0.82 2.81 -5.73
CA ASP A 36 1.49 2.11 -6.81
C ASP A 36 1.77 3.07 -7.99
N ARG A 37 3.04 3.21 -8.35
CA ARG A 37 3.49 4.13 -9.43
C ARG A 37 2.99 3.72 -10.81
N ARG A 38 2.61 2.46 -11.00
CA ARG A 38 2.10 1.89 -12.26
C ARG A 38 0.57 1.87 -12.31
N ASN A 39 -0.10 1.97 -11.17
CA ASN A 39 -1.56 1.99 -11.08
C ASN A 39 -2.05 3.00 -10.04
N ALA A 40 -2.41 4.20 -10.50
CA ALA A 40 -2.88 5.30 -9.65
C ALA A 40 -4.17 5.01 -8.85
N ARG A 41 -4.90 3.94 -9.18
CA ARG A 41 -6.10 3.52 -8.44
C ARG A 41 -5.78 2.61 -7.26
N ALA A 42 -4.54 2.12 -7.15
CA ALA A 42 -4.07 1.29 -6.06
C ALA A 42 -3.29 2.16 -5.06
N TRP A 43 -3.97 2.58 -3.99
CA TRP A 43 -3.39 3.37 -2.92
C TRP A 43 -3.99 3.02 -1.57
N LEU A 44 -3.23 3.28 -0.51
CA LEU A 44 -3.62 3.17 0.89
C LEU A 44 -3.27 4.49 1.59
N LYS A 45 -4.18 5.02 2.42
CA LYS A 45 -3.93 6.15 3.32
C LYS A 45 -4.12 5.69 4.77
N SER A 46 -3.20 6.08 5.63
CA SER A 46 -3.26 5.80 7.07
C SER A 46 -3.08 7.08 7.88
N ASP A 47 -4.06 7.39 8.72
CA ASP A 47 -4.04 8.44 9.72
C ASP A 47 -3.36 8.01 11.04
N ALA A 48 -3.02 6.72 11.16
CA ALA A 48 -2.29 6.16 12.28
C ALA A 48 -1.10 5.34 11.78
N THR A 49 0.11 5.82 12.04
CA THR A 49 1.36 5.09 11.76
C THR A 49 2.13 4.90 13.06
N THR A 50 2.84 3.79 13.18
CA THR A 50 3.76 3.52 14.29
C THR A 50 5.10 3.07 13.72
N THR A 51 6.19 3.58 14.31
CA THR A 51 7.54 3.08 14.01
C THR A 51 7.73 1.74 14.70
N VAL A 52 8.29 0.78 13.98
CA VAL A 52 8.68 -0.53 14.53
C VAL A 52 10.18 -0.50 14.78
N GLU A 53 10.61 -0.86 15.99
CA GLU A 53 12.03 -1.07 16.29
C GLU A 53 12.50 -2.38 15.61
N PRO A 54 13.76 -2.45 15.11
CA PRO A 54 14.27 -3.61 14.39
C PRO A 54 14.47 -4.85 15.28
#